data_AF-A0A3D4VZ88-F1
#
_entry.id   AF-A0A3D4VZ88-F1
#
_cell.length_a   1.000
_cell.length_b   1.000
_cell.length_c   1.000
_cell.angle_alpha   90.00
_cell.angle_beta   90.00
_cell.angle_gamma   90.00
#
_symmetry.space_group_name_H-M   'P 1'
#
loop_
_entity.id
_entity.type
_entity.pdbx_description
1 polymer ?
#
loop_
_entity_poly.entity_id
_entity_poly.type
_entity_poly.pdbx_seq_one_letter_code
_entity_poly.pdbx_strand_id
1 'polypeptide(L)'
;MANRVFQSVIYQMKDAINRVVGVVDETGAVISCSELNLIGEVREGYMAERLTAGDRFVRDGYTYQQFSNAKHNDYAVFVEGADETAGQFAGVLAISLQSIKQYHDEKF
;
A
#
# COMPACT_ATOMS: atom_id res chain seq x y z
N MET A 1 0.83 14.57 4.64
CA MET A 1 -0.63 14.72 4.82
C MET A 1 -1.40 13.48 4.36
N ALA A 2 -0.99 12.87 3.23
CA ALA A 2 -1.54 11.61 2.70
C ALA A 2 -1.63 10.47 3.74
N ASN A 3 -0.64 10.34 4.64
CA ASN A 3 -0.60 9.28 5.66
C ASN A 3 -1.86 9.24 6.55
N ARG A 4 -2.43 10.41 6.91
CA ARG A 4 -3.66 10.44 7.72
C ARG A 4 -4.88 9.97 6.94
N VAL A 5 -4.93 10.29 5.64
CA VAL A 5 -6.03 9.90 4.76
C VAL A 5 -5.98 8.40 4.51
N PHE A 6 -4.81 7.86 4.17
CA PHE A 6 -4.60 6.43 3.99
C PHE A 6 -4.90 5.64 5.27
N GLN A 7 -4.38 6.08 6.42
CA GLN A 7 -4.59 5.40 7.69
C GLN A 7 -6.08 5.28 8.05
N SER A 8 -6.86 6.35 7.85
CA SER A 8 -8.31 6.33 8.14
C SER A 8 -9.04 5.25 7.34
N VAL A 9 -8.71 5.10 6.06
CA VAL A 9 -9.35 4.15 5.14
C VAL A 9 -8.88 2.72 5.43
N ILE A 10 -7.56 2.53 5.53
CA ILE A 10 -6.94 1.23 5.82
C ILE A 10 -7.43 0.64 7.14
N TYR A 11 -7.56 1.47 8.18
CA TYR A 11 -8.02 1.00 9.49
C TYR A 11 -9.48 0.52 9.45
N GLN A 12 -10.35 1.20 8.69
CA GLN A 12 -11.75 0.78 8.50
C GLN A 12 -11.88 -0.53 7.71
N MET A 13 -10.89 -0.85 6.87
CA MET A 13 -10.88 -2.07 6.05
C MET A 13 -10.42 -3.33 6.80
N LYS A 14 -9.84 -3.18 8.01
CA LYS A 14 -9.29 -4.28 8.80
C LYS A 14 -10.24 -5.47 8.91
N ASP A 15 -11.47 -5.21 9.34
CA ASP A 15 -12.47 -6.25 9.59
C ASP A 15 -13.10 -6.80 8.30
N ALA A 16 -13.05 -6.04 7.20
CA ALA A 16 -13.61 -6.45 5.92
C ALA A 16 -12.69 -7.37 5.13
N ILE A 17 -11.37 -7.16 5.22
CA ILE A 17 -10.36 -7.89 4.45
C ILE A 17 -9.89 -9.14 5.20
N ASN A 18 -9.93 -9.14 6.54
CA ASN A 18 -9.45 -10.23 7.39
C ASN A 18 -8.00 -10.66 7.07
N ARG A 19 -7.17 -9.68 6.70
CA ARG A 19 -5.73 -9.81 6.41
C ARG A 19 -5.03 -8.52 6.78
N VAL A 20 -3.74 -8.58 7.09
CA VAL A 20 -2.96 -7.36 7.29
C VAL A 20 -2.83 -6.61 5.97
N VAL A 21 -3.20 -5.33 5.97
CA VAL A 21 -3.07 -4.43 4.83
C VAL A 21 -2.41 -3.12 5.23
N GLY A 22 -1.67 -2.52 4.32
CA GLY A 22 -1.07 -1.22 4.57
C GLY A 22 -0.48 -0.57 3.32
N VAL A 23 0.16 0.57 3.54
CA VAL A 23 0.81 1.37 2.51
C VAL A 23 2.24 1.64 2.93
N VAL A 24 3.17 1.42 2.01
CA VAL A 24 4.56 1.87 2.12
C VAL A 24 4.81 3.06 1.20
N ASP A 25 5.73 3.93 1.59
CA ASP A 25 6.24 5.01 0.75
C ASP A 25 7.38 4.55 -0.18
N GLU A 26 8.01 5.49 -0.86
CA GLU A 26 9.09 5.24 -1.82
C GLU A 26 10.35 4.60 -1.19
N THR A 27 10.54 4.77 0.11
CA THR A 27 11.67 4.22 0.90
C THR A 27 11.36 2.84 1.46
N GLY A 28 10.10 2.39 1.38
CA GLY A 28 9.63 1.16 1.99
C GLY A 28 9.19 1.31 3.44
N ALA A 29 9.11 2.55 3.95
CA ALA A 29 8.58 2.80 5.29
C ALA A 29 7.05 2.63 5.29
N VAL A 30 6.52 1.90 6.26
CA VAL A 30 5.08 1.70 6.45
C VAL A 30 4.46 2.99 6.98
N ILE A 31 3.71 3.68 6.13
CA ILE A 31 3.07 4.97 6.47
C ILE A 31 1.62 4.81 6.92
N SER A 32 1.00 3.65 6.65
CA SER A 32 -0.34 3.30 7.08
C SER A 32 -0.51 1.78 7.16
N CYS A 33 -1.21 1.28 8.17
CA CYS A 33 -1.44 -0.15 8.33
C CYS A 33 -2.68 -0.46 9.18
N SER A 34 -3.34 -1.58 8.89
CA SER A 34 -4.40 -2.15 9.72
C SER A 34 -3.87 -2.67 11.07
N GLU A 35 -2.58 -3.00 11.13
CA GLU A 35 -1.84 -3.31 12.35
C GLU A 35 -0.96 -2.11 12.74
N LEU A 36 -1.43 -1.35 13.72
CA LEU A 36 -0.84 -0.06 14.09
C LEU A 36 0.62 -0.15 14.56
N ASN A 37 1.03 -1.31 15.09
CA ASN A 37 2.40 -1.56 15.54
C ASN A 37 3.40 -1.62 14.38
N LEU A 38 2.95 -1.89 13.14
CA LEU A 38 3.83 -1.96 11.97
C LEU A 38 4.11 -0.57 11.36
N ILE A 39 3.41 0.48 11.80
CA ILE A 39 3.61 1.84 11.27
C ILE A 39 4.99 2.35 11.69
N GLY A 40 5.75 2.83 10.72
CA GLY A 40 7.13 3.30 10.90
C GLY A 40 8.20 2.21 10.67
N GLU A 41 7.81 0.94 10.54
CA GLU A 41 8.75 -0.11 10.13
C GLU A 41 9.17 0.07 8.67
N VAL A 42 10.42 -0.29 8.35
CA VAL A 42 10.94 -0.27 6.98
C VAL A 42 10.96 -1.71 6.45
N ARG A 43 10.30 -1.95 5.31
CA ARG A 43 10.26 -3.26 4.67
C ARG A 43 11.58 -3.55 3.95
N GLU A 44 12.43 -4.36 4.55
CA GLU A 44 13.74 -4.70 4.00
C GLU A 44 13.65 -5.34 2.60
N GLY A 45 14.52 -4.90 1.69
CA GLY A 45 14.57 -5.40 0.32
C GLY A 45 13.42 -4.94 -0.59
N TYR A 46 12.42 -4.22 -0.06
CA TYR A 46 11.34 -3.61 -0.87
C TYR A 46 11.90 -2.76 -2.01
N MET A 47 12.88 -1.90 -1.72
CA MET A 47 13.45 -1.00 -2.75
C MET A 47 14.11 -1.78 -3.90
N ALA A 48 14.80 -2.88 -3.60
CA ALA A 48 15.44 -3.71 -4.62
C ALA A 48 14.40 -4.41 -5.50
N GLU A 49 13.36 -4.96 -4.87
CA GLU A 49 12.27 -5.63 -5.58
C GLU A 49 11.49 -4.62 -6.44
N ARG A 50 11.18 -3.46 -5.88
CA ARG A 50 10.46 -2.38 -6.55
C ARG A 50 11.13 -1.89 -7.84
N LEU A 51 12.47 -1.85 -7.87
CA LEU A 51 13.23 -1.41 -9.05
C LEU A 51 13.25 -2.45 -10.17
N THR A 52 13.05 -3.73 -9.84
CA THR A 52 13.18 -4.85 -10.78
C THR A 52 11.82 -5.44 -11.16
N ALA A 53 10.85 -5.37 -10.26
CA ALA A 53 9.49 -5.80 -10.46
C ALA A 53 8.65 -4.69 -11.10
N GLY A 54 7.68 -5.11 -11.91
CA GLY A 54 6.65 -4.21 -12.42
C GLY A 54 5.68 -3.76 -11.33
N ASP A 55 4.44 -3.48 -11.71
CA ASP A 55 3.46 -2.89 -10.79
C ASP A 55 3.08 -3.80 -9.61
N ARG A 56 3.28 -5.12 -9.73
CA ARG A 56 2.93 -6.11 -8.70
C ARG A 56 4.06 -7.09 -8.45
N PHE A 57 4.32 -7.39 -7.18
CA PHE A 57 5.25 -8.44 -6.77
C PHE A 57 4.86 -9.04 -5.42
N VAL A 58 5.48 -10.17 -5.07
CA VAL A 58 5.29 -10.85 -3.78
C VAL A 58 6.63 -10.92 -3.07
N ARG A 59 6.65 -10.56 -1.78
CA ARG A 59 7.85 -10.61 -0.95
C ARG A 59 7.46 -10.87 0.50
N ASP A 60 8.21 -11.75 1.17
CA ASP A 60 8.06 -12.05 2.61
C ASP A 60 6.62 -12.40 3.03
N GLY A 61 5.88 -13.08 2.14
CA GLY A 61 4.48 -13.46 2.39
C GLY A 61 3.47 -12.34 2.15
N TYR A 62 3.87 -11.19 1.61
CA TYR A 62 3.00 -10.08 1.25
C TYR A 62 2.96 -9.85 -0.25
N THR A 63 1.78 -9.53 -0.77
CA THR A 63 1.61 -9.03 -2.14
C THR A 63 1.65 -7.51 -2.14
N TYR A 64 2.52 -6.95 -2.97
CA TYR A 64 2.70 -5.52 -3.15
C TYR A 64 2.10 -5.08 -4.48
N GLN A 65 1.40 -3.94 -4.48
CA GLN A 65 0.90 -3.27 -5.68
C GLN A 65 1.29 -1.80 -5.65
N GLN A 66 2.14 -1.40 -6.59
CA GLN A 66 2.59 -0.01 -6.74
C GLN A 66 1.43 0.87 -7.26
N PHE A 67 1.36 2.11 -6.78
CA PHE A 67 0.47 3.14 -7.30
C PHE A 67 1.12 4.53 -7.24
N SER A 68 0.69 5.42 -8.12
CA SER A 68 1.33 6.71 -8.37
C SER A 68 0.32 7.78 -8.73
N ASN A 69 0.70 9.06 -8.58
CA ASN A 69 0.08 10.11 -9.35
C ASN A 69 1.08 10.72 -10.37
N ALA A 70 0.65 10.74 -11.63
CA ALA A 70 1.15 11.45 -12.81
C ALA A 70 2.63 11.42 -13.20
N LYS A 71 3.64 11.32 -12.30
CA LYS A 71 5.08 11.32 -12.68
C LYS A 71 6.06 10.58 -11.75
N HIS A 72 5.70 10.28 -10.50
CA HIS A 72 6.58 9.53 -9.59
C HIS A 72 5.78 8.45 -8.88
N ASN A 73 6.16 7.18 -9.07
CA ASN A 73 5.69 6.09 -8.23
C ASN A 73 6.16 6.42 -6.83
N ASP A 74 5.28 6.65 -5.86
CA ASP A 74 5.71 6.98 -4.49
C ASP A 74 4.94 6.21 -3.41
N TYR A 75 4.12 5.22 -3.78
CA TYR A 75 3.51 4.33 -2.81
C TYR A 75 3.33 2.91 -3.34
N ALA A 76 3.24 1.95 -2.41
CA ALA A 76 2.70 0.63 -2.72
C ALA A 76 1.77 0.17 -1.60
N VAL A 77 0.65 -0.46 -1.98
CA VAL A 77 -0.17 -1.22 -1.05
C VAL A 77 0.52 -2.55 -0.81
N PHE A 78 0.54 -3.01 0.44
CA PHE A 78 0.87 -4.39 0.76
C PHE A 78 -0.34 -5.09 1.40
N VAL A 79 -0.56 -6.34 1.00
CA VAL A 79 -1.61 -7.21 1.53
C VAL A 79 -0.97 -8.54 1.91
N GLU A 80 -1.27 -9.02 3.11
CA GLU A 80 -0.81 -10.34 3.56
C GLU A 80 -1.33 -11.45 2.63
N GLY A 81 -0.45 -12.38 2.30
CA GLY A 81 -0.71 -13.48 1.38
C GLY A 81 -0.02 -13.31 0.02
N ALA A 82 0.16 -14.45 -0.64
CA ALA A 82 0.71 -14.59 -1.99
C ALA A 82 -0.31 -15.21 -2.97
N ASP A 83 -1.55 -15.39 -2.52
CA ASP A 83 -2.62 -15.98 -3.31
C ASP A 83 -3.28 -14.96 -4.26
N GLU A 84 -4.15 -15.45 -5.13
CA GLU A 84 -4.86 -14.61 -6.09
C GLU A 84 -5.73 -13.55 -5.39
N THR A 85 -6.33 -13.88 -4.25
CA THR A 85 -7.16 -12.97 -3.46
C THR A 85 -6.34 -11.79 -2.89
N ALA A 86 -5.11 -12.04 -2.41
CA ALA A 86 -4.19 -10.98 -1.98
C ALA A 86 -3.88 -10.03 -3.15
N GLY A 87 -3.64 -10.59 -4.33
CA GLY A 87 -3.43 -9.82 -5.57
C GLY A 87 -4.63 -8.99 -5.96
N GLN A 88 -5.85 -9.54 -5.87
CA GLN A 88 -7.10 -8.81 -6.15
C GLN A 88 -7.32 -7.68 -5.15
N PHE A 89 -7.14 -7.92 -3.86
CA PHE A 89 -7.23 -6.88 -2.83
C PHE A 89 -6.18 -5.78 -3.02
N ALA A 90 -4.92 -6.14 -3.26
CA ALA A 90 -3.86 -5.17 -3.49
C ALA A 90 -4.18 -4.27 -4.70
N GLY A 91 -4.72 -4.85 -5.78
CA GLY A 91 -5.18 -4.12 -6.96
C GLY A 91 -6.32 -3.13 -6.68
N VAL A 92 -7.40 -3.60 -6.03
CA VAL A 92 -8.57 -2.75 -5.72
C VAL A 92 -8.19 -1.62 -4.77
N LEU A 93 -7.35 -1.91 -3.77
CA LEU A 93 -6.88 -0.93 -2.80
C LEU A 93 -5.97 0.11 -3.46
N ALA A 94 -5.05 -0.30 -4.33
CA ALA A 94 -4.18 0.60 -5.06
C ALA A 94 -4.98 1.63 -5.88
N ILE A 95 -5.98 1.17 -6.64
CA ILE A 95 -6.89 2.04 -7.40
C ILE A 95 -7.63 2.99 -6.48
N SER A 96 -8.22 2.46 -5.40
CA SER A 96 -9.05 3.25 -4.47
C SER A 96 -8.24 4.34 -3.78
N LEU A 97 -7.05 4.00 -3.27
CA LEU A 97 -6.18 4.92 -2.56
C LEU A 97 -5.56 5.97 -3.50
N GLN A 98 -5.27 5.59 -4.74
CA GLN A 98 -4.86 6.53 -5.78
C GLN A 98 -5.95 7.59 -6.03
N SER A 99 -7.21 7.16 -6.23
CA SER A 99 -8.33 8.10 -6.42
C SER A 99 -8.56 9.00 -5.21
N ILE A 100 -8.46 8.46 -4.00
CA ILE A 100 -8.63 9.24 -2.76
C ILE A 100 -7.51 10.29 -2.63
N LYS A 101 -6.26 9.92 -2.90
CA LYS A 101 -5.13 10.85 -2.88
C LYS A 101 -5.33 11.97 -3.91
N GLN A 102 -5.66 11.60 -5.15
CA GLN A 102 -5.88 12.57 -6.22
C GLN A 102 -6.99 13.56 -5.85
N TYR A 103 -8.13 13.07 -5.36
CA TYR A 103 -9.24 13.94 -4.93
C TYR A 103 -8.84 14.86 -3.76
N HIS A 104 -8.04 14.36 -2.83
CA HIS A 104 -7.54 15.18 -1.72
C HIS A 104 -6.58 16.27 -2.22
N ASP A 105 -5.62 15.93 -3.08
CA ASP A 105 -4.64 16.89 -3.64
C ASP A 105 -5.30 17.94 -4.55
N GLU A 106 -6.39 17.62 -5.25
CA GLU A 106 -7.13 18.58 -6.06
C GLU A 106 -7.92 19.59 -5.22
N LYS A 107 -8.28 19.23 -3.98
CA LYS A 107 -9.18 20.01 -3.12
C LYS A 107 -8.45 20.83 -2.05
N PHE A 108 -7.22 20.48 -1.70
CA PHE A 108 -6.44 21.06 -0.61
C PHE A 108 -4.99 21.32 -1.03
#